data_AF-A0A0T6XPW2-F1
#
_entry.id   AF-A0A0T6XPW2-F1
#
_cell.length_a   1.000
_cell.length_b   1.000
_cell.length_c   1.000
_cell.angle_alpha   90.00
_cell.angle_beta   90.00
_cell.angle_gamma   90.00
#
_symmetry.space_group_name_H-M   'P 1'
#
loop_
_entity.id
_entity.type
_entity.pdbx_description
1 polymer ?
#
loop_
_entity_poly.entity_id
_entity_poly.type
_entity_poly.pdbx_seq_one_letter_code
_entity_poly.pdbx_strand_id
1 'polypeptide(L)'
;MDRAHRNPEDNERPRAPSLPPELWSEVAKHLVTSDPVGTARDLSSFELSSHVIHNAVDGSRVGRFRQQLNRLGRLSKSWHDIAIPKDGLETWPSAPEPDPEGRFAEPQQRVSAAIPALAFQTAERKRAFVDEILRLDADTEGEVLARIGPGFDDLDDECQQRLIARSLEYFFEAGSELWSTREGSARFLVEVHDRLNAHQKAEILDSLHARPALARLYSQAVAASYQRGTTSIRSKLGADNATTKAKIDHLAKKVAPTPLSPRCRMNEFRSTGSSIHEVYKQMRAELMNTSRSRDRSLQANGANSLD
;
A
#
# COMPACT_ATOMS: atom_id res chain seq x y z
N MET A 1 -60.64 5.04 -42.08
CA MET A 1 -60.35 6.27 -41.32
C MET A 1 -59.75 5.85 -40.01
N ASP A 2 -58.43 6.04 -39.83
CA ASP A 2 -57.80 6.38 -38.54
C ASP A 2 -56.28 6.47 -38.74
N ARG A 3 -55.84 7.68 -39.07
CA ARG A 3 -54.42 8.08 -39.03
C ARG A 3 -54.20 8.65 -37.63
N ALA A 4 -53.57 7.87 -36.76
CA ALA A 4 -53.08 8.37 -35.48
C ALA A 4 -51.94 9.38 -35.74
N HIS A 5 -52.19 10.63 -35.36
CA HIS A 5 -51.22 11.72 -35.34
C HIS A 5 -50.03 11.37 -34.45
N ARG A 6 -48.85 11.15 -35.05
CA ARG A 6 -47.57 11.28 -34.36
C ARG A 6 -47.26 12.78 -34.24
N ASN A 7 -47.25 13.28 -33.01
CA ASN A 7 -46.65 14.58 -32.70
C ASN A 7 -45.13 14.51 -32.99
N PRO A 8 -44.58 15.44 -33.79
CA PRO A 8 -43.15 15.51 -34.07
C PRO A 8 -42.35 16.40 -33.08
N GLU A 9 -42.93 16.85 -31.97
CA GLU A 9 -42.36 17.94 -31.16
C GLU A 9 -41.55 17.54 -29.91
N ASP A 10 -41.21 16.26 -29.71
CA ASP A 10 -40.46 15.83 -28.51
C ASP A 10 -38.93 15.87 -28.64
N ASN A 11 -38.35 16.41 -29.72
CA ASN A 11 -36.93 16.19 -30.03
C ASN A 11 -35.96 17.37 -29.78
N GLU A 12 -36.39 18.45 -29.11
CA GLU A 12 -35.51 19.60 -28.85
C GLU A 12 -35.42 19.93 -27.36
N ARG A 13 -34.98 18.98 -26.54
CA ARG A 13 -34.25 19.38 -25.34
C ARG A 13 -32.90 19.93 -25.80
N PRO A 14 -32.53 21.17 -25.44
CA PRO A 14 -31.19 21.67 -25.71
C PRO A 14 -30.21 20.69 -25.07
N ARG A 15 -29.42 19.98 -25.88
CA ARG A 15 -28.28 19.24 -25.34
C ARG A 15 -27.40 20.27 -24.65
N ALA A 16 -27.32 20.19 -23.32
CA ALA A 16 -26.45 21.04 -22.55
C ALA A 16 -25.06 21.05 -23.22
N PRO A 17 -24.42 22.22 -23.40
CA PRO A 17 -23.13 22.31 -24.08
C PRO A 17 -22.16 21.35 -23.39
N SER A 18 -21.83 20.26 -24.09
CA SER A 18 -20.92 19.25 -23.56
C SER A 18 -19.55 19.89 -23.45
N LEU A 19 -18.99 19.93 -22.23
CA LEU A 19 -17.62 20.40 -22.04
C LEU A 19 -16.67 19.64 -22.98
N PRO A 20 -15.64 20.32 -23.55
CA PRO A 20 -14.62 19.68 -24.35
C PRO A 20 -13.99 18.47 -23.64
N PRO A 21 -13.65 17.38 -24.38
CA PRO A 21 -13.02 16.19 -23.81
C PRO A 21 -11.78 16.49 -22.95
N GLU A 22 -11.03 17.52 -23.32
CA GLU A 22 -9.82 17.97 -22.62
C GLU A 22 -10.14 18.43 -21.19
N LEU A 23 -11.25 19.15 -20.99
CA LEU A 23 -11.64 19.63 -19.65
C LEU A 23 -12.03 18.48 -18.74
N TRP A 24 -12.74 17.47 -19.27
CA TRP A 24 -13.05 16.26 -18.51
C TRP A 24 -11.79 15.49 -18.09
N SER A 25 -10.79 15.44 -18.98
CA SER A 25 -9.51 14.79 -18.66
C SER A 25 -8.72 15.56 -17.58
N GLU A 26 -8.77 16.90 -17.57
CA GLU A 26 -8.15 17.70 -16.52
C GLU A 26 -8.89 17.57 -15.18
N VAL A 27 -10.23 17.53 -15.18
CA VAL A 27 -10.99 17.24 -13.95
C VAL A 27 -10.62 15.86 -13.40
N ALA A 28 -10.54 14.84 -14.25
CA ALA A 28 -10.15 13.49 -13.83
C ALA A 28 -8.74 13.43 -13.24
N LYS A 29 -7.81 14.23 -13.76
CA LYS A 29 -6.44 14.33 -13.22
C LYS A 29 -6.42 14.78 -11.76
N HIS A 30 -7.35 15.64 -11.35
CA HIS A 30 -7.45 16.12 -9.97
C HIS A 30 -8.04 15.11 -8.98
N LEU A 31 -8.57 13.98 -9.45
CA LEU A 31 -9.04 12.88 -8.60
C LEU A 31 -7.90 11.96 -8.11
N VAL A 32 -6.67 12.17 -8.58
CA VAL A 32 -5.52 11.32 -8.25
C VAL A 32 -4.87 11.73 -6.93
N THR A 33 -5.01 10.87 -5.91
CA THR A 33 -4.49 11.10 -4.55
C THR A 33 -3.27 10.24 -4.25
N SER A 34 -2.75 10.26 -3.02
CA SER A 34 -1.72 9.31 -2.57
C SER A 34 -2.28 7.91 -2.25
N ASP A 35 -3.59 7.78 -2.10
CA ASP A 35 -4.26 6.50 -1.87
C ASP A 35 -4.61 5.86 -3.25
N PRO A 36 -3.95 4.75 -3.63
CA PRO A 36 -4.21 4.10 -4.91
C PRO A 36 -5.61 3.49 -5.00
N VAL A 37 -6.19 3.03 -3.89
CA VAL A 37 -7.52 2.41 -3.87
C VAL A 37 -8.59 3.48 -4.01
N GLY A 38 -8.49 4.57 -3.23
CA GLY A 38 -9.35 5.75 -3.37
C GLY A 38 -9.26 6.33 -4.77
N THR A 39 -8.05 6.52 -5.31
CA THR A 39 -7.85 7.00 -6.68
C THR A 39 -8.55 6.12 -7.72
N ALA A 40 -8.40 4.79 -7.63
CA ALA A 40 -9.02 3.87 -8.58
C ALA A 40 -10.56 3.96 -8.51
N ARG A 41 -11.12 4.00 -7.29
CA ARG A 41 -12.56 4.15 -7.06
C ARG A 41 -13.09 5.46 -7.62
N ASP A 42 -12.46 6.57 -7.27
CA ASP A 42 -12.94 7.92 -7.62
C ASP A 42 -12.88 8.14 -9.14
N LEU A 43 -11.82 7.66 -9.82
CA LEU A 43 -11.73 7.65 -11.28
C LEU A 43 -12.81 6.77 -11.93
N SER A 44 -13.07 5.58 -11.38
CA SER A 44 -14.14 4.70 -11.87
C SER A 44 -15.52 5.34 -11.72
N SER A 45 -15.82 5.92 -10.56
CA SER A 45 -17.08 6.64 -10.31
C SER A 45 -17.25 7.82 -11.26
N PHE A 46 -16.18 8.57 -11.52
CA PHE A 46 -16.21 9.70 -12.43
C PHE A 46 -16.53 9.28 -13.87
N GLU A 47 -15.91 8.22 -14.39
CA GLU A 47 -16.22 7.72 -15.73
C GLU A 47 -17.63 7.15 -15.86
N LEU A 48 -18.14 6.48 -14.83
CA LEU A 48 -19.48 5.89 -14.83
C LEU A 48 -20.60 6.94 -14.82
N SER A 49 -20.29 8.21 -14.55
CA SER A 49 -21.28 9.28 -14.54
C SER A 49 -21.85 9.60 -15.93
N SER A 50 -21.10 9.36 -17.01
CA SER A 50 -21.56 9.57 -18.39
C SER A 50 -20.65 8.92 -19.42
N HIS A 51 -21.23 8.41 -20.52
CA HIS A 51 -20.48 7.91 -21.67
C HIS A 51 -19.52 8.96 -22.29
N VAL A 52 -19.90 10.25 -22.25
CA VAL A 52 -19.04 11.34 -22.76
C VAL A 52 -17.77 11.46 -21.92
N ILE A 53 -17.92 11.39 -20.60
CA ILE A 53 -16.79 11.46 -19.65
C ILE A 53 -15.92 10.22 -19.79
N HIS A 54 -16.53 9.03 -19.86
CA HIS A 54 -15.81 7.79 -20.10
C HIS A 54 -14.91 7.86 -21.35
N ASN A 55 -15.48 8.25 -22.50
CA ASN A 55 -14.72 8.33 -23.76
C ASN A 55 -13.60 9.39 -23.69
N ALA A 56 -13.87 10.54 -23.06
CA ALA A 56 -12.87 11.59 -22.88
C ALA A 56 -11.70 11.13 -22.00
N VAL A 57 -11.98 10.41 -20.91
CA VAL A 57 -10.95 9.90 -20.00
C VAL A 57 -10.18 8.74 -20.62
N ASP A 58 -10.85 7.78 -21.26
CA ASP A 58 -10.21 6.55 -21.76
C ASP A 58 -9.16 6.82 -22.85
N GLY A 59 -9.44 7.76 -23.77
CA GLY A 59 -8.47 8.20 -24.78
C GLY A 59 -7.33 9.08 -24.25
N SER A 60 -7.41 9.55 -23.01
CA SER A 60 -6.48 10.52 -22.42
C SER A 60 -5.28 9.87 -21.71
N ARG A 61 -4.40 10.71 -21.18
CA ARG A 61 -3.30 10.27 -20.30
C ARG A 61 -3.82 9.71 -18.98
N VAL A 62 -4.94 10.23 -18.48
CA VAL A 62 -5.60 9.71 -17.27
C VAL A 62 -6.10 8.28 -17.52
N GLY A 63 -6.63 7.99 -18.71
CA GLY A 63 -7.01 6.64 -19.12
C GLY A 63 -5.83 5.65 -19.07
N ARG A 64 -4.67 6.04 -19.60
CA ARG A 64 -3.44 5.22 -19.52
C ARG A 64 -2.96 5.01 -18.08
N PHE A 65 -2.96 6.07 -17.27
CA PHE A 65 -2.65 6.00 -15.85
C PHE A 65 -3.57 5.01 -15.13
N ARG A 66 -4.89 5.10 -15.38
CA ARG A 66 -5.89 4.19 -14.79
C ARG A 66 -5.64 2.73 -15.19
N GLN A 67 -5.35 2.47 -16.46
CA GLN A 67 -5.05 1.11 -16.93
C GLN A 67 -3.81 0.53 -16.21
N GLN A 68 -2.77 1.34 -16.04
CA GLN A 68 -1.57 0.96 -15.27
C GLN A 68 -1.89 0.77 -13.78
N LEU A 69 -2.73 1.63 -13.18
CA LEU A 69 -3.13 1.55 -11.78
C LEU A 69 -3.91 0.26 -11.51
N ASN A 70 -4.89 -0.05 -12.35
CA ASN A 70 -5.66 -1.30 -12.26
C ASN A 70 -4.76 -2.53 -12.39
N ARG A 71 -3.74 -2.47 -13.27
CA ARG A 71 -2.78 -3.56 -13.42
C ARG A 71 -1.91 -3.70 -12.17
N LEU A 72 -1.39 -2.60 -11.63
CA LEU A 72 -0.60 -2.61 -10.40
C LEU A 72 -1.42 -3.08 -9.19
N GLY A 73 -2.69 -2.68 -9.09
CA GLY A 73 -3.62 -3.14 -8.06
C GLY A 73 -3.87 -4.64 -8.13
N ARG A 74 -4.11 -5.20 -9.33
CA ARG A 74 -4.23 -6.65 -9.51
C ARG A 74 -2.96 -7.40 -9.11
N LEU A 75 -1.79 -6.90 -9.49
CA LEU A 75 -0.52 -7.49 -9.10
C LEU A 75 -0.31 -7.46 -7.59
N SER A 76 -0.62 -6.32 -6.95
CA SER A 76 -0.52 -6.16 -5.49
C SER A 76 -1.50 -7.08 -4.76
N LYS A 77 -2.71 -7.28 -5.29
CA LYS A 77 -3.65 -8.27 -4.77
C LYS A 77 -3.07 -9.69 -4.84
N SER A 78 -2.58 -10.11 -6.01
CA SER A 78 -1.97 -11.44 -6.18
C SER A 78 -0.75 -11.62 -5.28
N TRP A 79 0.07 -10.58 -5.14
CA TRP A 79 1.22 -10.55 -4.23
C TRP A 79 0.80 -10.82 -2.78
N HIS A 80 -0.22 -10.12 -2.31
CA HIS A 80 -0.78 -10.32 -0.97
C HIS A 80 -1.38 -11.71 -0.81
N ASP A 81 -2.15 -12.20 -1.79
CA ASP A 81 -2.76 -13.54 -1.77
C ASP A 81 -1.71 -14.68 -1.72
N ILE A 82 -0.51 -14.44 -2.25
CA ILE A 82 0.61 -15.39 -2.17
C ILE A 82 1.31 -15.32 -0.81
N ALA A 83 1.46 -14.11 -0.29
CA ALA A 83 2.13 -13.86 0.99
C ALA A 83 1.28 -14.34 2.18
N ILE A 84 -0.04 -14.17 2.12
CA ILE A 84 -0.97 -14.56 3.19
C ILE A 84 -1.77 -15.77 2.74
N PRO A 85 -1.59 -16.96 3.36
CA PRO A 85 -2.36 -18.15 3.03
C PRO A 85 -3.86 -17.93 3.24
N LYS A 86 -4.69 -18.64 2.47
CA LYS A 86 -6.16 -18.57 2.62
C LYS A 86 -6.66 -19.17 3.93
N ASP A 87 -5.93 -20.15 4.44
CA ASP A 87 -6.27 -20.87 5.66
C ASP A 87 -5.76 -20.15 6.92
N GLY A 88 -5.17 -18.97 6.75
CA GLY A 88 -4.67 -18.10 7.83
C GLY A 88 -3.16 -18.18 8.06
N LEU A 89 -2.65 -17.33 8.96
CA LEU A 89 -1.23 -17.33 9.34
C LEU A 89 -0.88 -18.46 10.32
N GLU A 90 -1.86 -18.92 11.11
CA GLU A 90 -1.72 -20.00 12.10
C GLU A 90 -1.55 -21.38 11.44
N THR A 91 -2.20 -21.60 10.29
CA THR A 91 -2.15 -22.87 9.55
C THR A 91 -0.92 -23.00 8.68
N TRP A 92 0.14 -22.23 8.99
CA TRP A 92 1.46 -22.48 8.46
C TRP A 92 1.72 -23.99 8.59
N PRO A 93 2.02 -24.68 7.47
CA PRO A 93 1.77 -26.11 7.38
C PRO A 93 2.42 -26.72 8.60
N SER A 94 1.73 -27.66 9.24
CA SER A 94 2.27 -28.53 10.29
C SER A 94 3.55 -29.17 9.77
N ALA A 95 4.62 -28.39 9.74
CA ALA A 95 5.89 -28.73 9.21
C ALA A 95 6.42 -29.67 10.27
N PRO A 96 6.89 -30.86 9.89
CA PRO A 96 7.59 -31.69 10.87
C PRO A 96 8.70 -30.81 11.42
N GLU A 97 8.60 -30.41 12.68
CA GLU A 97 9.77 -29.85 13.35
C GLU A 97 10.79 -30.99 13.44
N PRO A 98 12.03 -30.78 13.01
CA PRO A 98 12.60 -29.53 12.47
C PRO A 98 12.42 -29.35 10.93
N ASP A 99 12.49 -28.09 10.45
CA ASP A 99 12.71 -27.72 9.02
C ASP A 99 14.21 -27.49 8.75
N PRO A 100 15.03 -28.56 8.62
CA PRO A 100 16.47 -28.43 8.43
C PRO A 100 16.83 -27.75 7.11
N GLU A 101 15.91 -27.70 6.14
CA GLU A 101 16.14 -27.12 4.83
C GLU A 101 15.71 -25.65 4.73
N GLY A 102 15.06 -25.11 5.77
CA GLY A 102 14.57 -23.73 5.83
C GLY A 102 13.63 -23.39 4.67
N ARG A 103 12.84 -24.35 4.20
CA ARG A 103 11.98 -24.15 3.02
C ARG A 103 10.69 -23.43 3.38
N PHE A 104 10.25 -23.49 4.63
CA PHE A 104 9.01 -22.88 5.07
C PHE A 104 9.17 -21.37 5.37
N ALA A 105 8.14 -20.59 5.07
CA ALA A 105 8.04 -19.17 5.34
C ALA A 105 7.22 -18.88 6.60
N GLU A 106 7.89 -18.56 7.69
CA GLU A 106 7.29 -18.24 8.98
C GLU A 106 6.34 -17.02 8.89
N PRO A 107 5.37 -16.87 9.82
CA PRO A 107 4.38 -15.78 9.82
C PRO A 107 5.00 -14.37 9.69
N GLN A 108 6.07 -14.08 10.41
CA GLN A 108 6.82 -12.81 10.34
C GLN A 108 7.42 -12.55 8.96
N GLN A 109 7.83 -13.59 8.23
CA GLN A 109 8.35 -13.47 6.87
C GLN A 109 7.22 -13.16 5.88
N ARG A 110 6.06 -13.80 6.09
CA ARG A 110 4.85 -13.61 5.30
C ARG A 110 4.27 -12.23 5.45
N VAL A 111 4.12 -11.77 6.69
CA VAL A 111 3.69 -10.40 7.01
C VAL A 111 4.64 -9.38 6.39
N SER A 112 5.96 -9.55 6.58
CA SER A 112 6.96 -8.67 5.97
C SER A 112 6.86 -8.62 4.44
N ALA A 113 6.50 -9.73 3.79
CA ALA A 113 6.33 -9.82 2.34
C ALA A 113 5.02 -9.22 1.83
N ALA A 114 3.96 -9.24 2.65
CA ALA A 114 2.63 -8.71 2.31
C ALA A 114 2.56 -7.18 2.47
N ILE A 115 3.30 -6.60 3.42
CA ILE A 115 3.30 -5.17 3.75
C ILE A 115 3.32 -4.25 2.52
N PRO A 116 4.23 -4.43 1.55
CA PRO A 116 4.32 -3.47 0.44
C PRO A 116 3.11 -3.46 -0.49
N ALA A 117 2.23 -4.47 -0.40
CA ALA A 117 0.98 -4.55 -1.14
C ALA A 117 -0.22 -3.98 -0.36
N LEU A 118 -0.07 -3.64 0.93
CA LEU A 118 -1.16 -3.19 1.80
C LEU A 118 -1.85 -1.93 1.28
N ALA A 119 -1.10 -0.94 0.80
CA ALA A 119 -1.64 0.28 0.20
C ALA A 119 -2.72 0.02 -0.87
N PHE A 120 -2.64 -1.11 -1.59
CA PHE A 120 -3.54 -1.50 -2.68
C PHE A 120 -4.69 -2.43 -2.25
N GLN A 121 -4.77 -2.79 -0.97
CA GLN A 121 -5.82 -3.65 -0.45
C GLN A 121 -7.06 -2.84 -0.05
N THR A 122 -8.22 -3.48 -0.13
CA THR A 122 -9.47 -2.92 0.41
C THR A 122 -9.41 -2.82 1.94
N ALA A 123 -10.21 -1.95 2.53
CA ALA A 123 -10.33 -1.83 3.99
C ALA A 123 -10.65 -3.17 4.65
N GLU A 124 -11.58 -3.94 4.07
CA GLU A 124 -11.93 -5.29 4.54
C GLU A 124 -10.73 -6.25 4.57
N ARG A 125 -9.89 -6.23 3.53
CA ARG A 125 -8.69 -7.08 3.47
C ARG A 125 -7.61 -6.63 4.45
N LYS A 126 -7.48 -5.31 4.69
CA LYS A 126 -6.57 -4.78 5.73
C LYS A 126 -7.01 -5.20 7.13
N ARG A 127 -8.31 -5.14 7.42
CA ARG A 127 -8.89 -5.62 8.68
C ARG A 127 -8.68 -7.11 8.88
N ALA A 128 -9.02 -7.92 7.88
CA ALA A 128 -8.77 -9.36 7.92
C ALA A 128 -7.29 -9.67 8.14
N PHE A 129 -6.39 -8.93 7.47
CA PHE A 129 -4.95 -9.08 7.67
C PHE A 129 -4.50 -8.77 9.11
N VAL A 130 -5.07 -7.74 9.75
CA VAL A 130 -4.81 -7.45 11.17
C VAL A 130 -5.43 -8.50 12.08
N ASP A 131 -6.63 -8.98 11.78
CA ASP A 131 -7.27 -10.07 12.51
C ASP A 131 -6.38 -11.33 12.50
N GLU A 132 -5.82 -11.69 11.34
CA GLU A 132 -4.88 -12.82 11.21
C GLU A 132 -3.63 -12.65 12.08
N ILE A 133 -3.10 -11.43 12.20
CA ILE A 133 -1.95 -11.15 13.08
C ILE A 133 -2.33 -11.35 14.55
N LEU A 134 -3.47 -10.78 14.95
CA LEU A 134 -3.91 -10.73 16.35
C LEU A 134 -4.44 -12.07 16.90
N ARG A 135 -4.59 -13.08 16.04
CA ARG A 135 -5.00 -14.44 16.44
C ARG A 135 -3.83 -15.40 16.64
N LEU A 136 -2.61 -14.99 16.26
CA LEU A 136 -1.40 -15.76 16.49
C LEU A 136 -1.16 -15.98 17.99
N ASP A 137 -0.39 -17.01 18.33
CA ASP A 137 0.13 -17.17 19.69
C ASP A 137 1.04 -15.99 20.06
N ALA A 138 1.16 -15.69 21.36
CA ALA A 138 1.84 -14.48 21.84
C ALA A 138 3.27 -14.32 21.29
N ASP A 139 4.06 -15.40 21.27
CA ASP A 139 5.44 -15.35 20.80
C ASP A 139 5.52 -15.03 19.31
N THR A 140 4.74 -15.73 18.49
CA THR A 140 4.67 -15.47 17.05
C THR A 140 4.08 -14.07 16.76
N GLU A 141 3.05 -13.66 17.50
CA GLU A 141 2.41 -12.36 17.38
C GLU A 141 3.43 -11.24 17.66
N GLY A 142 4.22 -11.35 18.73
CA GLY A 142 5.27 -10.40 19.06
C GLY A 142 6.33 -10.26 17.97
N GLU A 143 6.78 -11.38 17.38
CA GLU A 143 7.72 -11.35 16.26
C GLU A 143 7.13 -10.66 15.02
N VAL A 144 5.84 -10.89 14.75
CA VAL A 144 5.09 -10.29 13.65
C VAL A 144 4.90 -8.79 13.86
N LEU A 145 4.52 -8.36 15.07
CA LEU A 145 4.38 -6.95 15.45
C LEU A 145 5.69 -6.19 15.21
N ALA A 146 6.84 -6.80 15.52
CA ALA A 146 8.15 -6.19 15.25
C ALA A 146 8.46 -5.94 13.76
N ARG A 147 7.61 -6.43 12.85
CA ARG A 147 7.77 -6.32 11.39
C ARG A 147 6.70 -5.45 10.72
N ILE A 148 5.59 -5.14 11.38
CA ILE A 148 4.45 -4.47 10.74
C ILE A 148 4.66 -2.97 10.52
N GLY A 149 5.57 -2.36 11.29
CA GLY A 149 5.79 -0.92 11.30
C GLY A 149 5.92 -0.24 9.91
N PRO A 150 6.64 -0.80 8.92
CA PRO A 150 6.76 -0.18 7.60
C PRO A 150 5.45 -0.10 6.80
N GLY A 151 4.45 -0.91 7.15
CA GLY A 151 3.11 -0.91 6.54
C GLY A 151 2.03 -0.30 7.42
N PHE A 152 2.38 0.21 8.59
CA PHE A 152 1.41 0.68 9.58
C PHE A 152 0.54 1.82 9.06
N ASP A 153 1.15 2.77 8.35
CA ASP A 153 0.48 3.93 7.77
C ASP A 153 -0.50 3.56 6.63
N ASP A 154 -0.39 2.35 6.06
CA ASP A 154 -1.33 1.87 5.05
C ASP A 154 -2.61 1.29 5.67
N LEU A 155 -2.67 1.11 7.00
CA LEU A 155 -3.84 0.60 7.72
C LEU A 155 -4.83 1.72 8.06
N ASP A 156 -6.10 1.37 8.27
CA ASP A 156 -7.09 2.33 8.79
C ASP A 156 -6.87 2.60 10.29
N ASP A 157 -7.41 3.71 10.79
CA ASP A 157 -7.21 4.15 12.18
C ASP A 157 -7.62 3.08 13.20
N GLU A 158 -8.70 2.34 12.92
CA GLU A 158 -9.19 1.26 13.77
C GLU A 158 -8.15 0.13 13.88
N CYS A 159 -7.65 -0.35 12.74
CA CYS A 159 -6.59 -1.35 12.68
C CYS A 159 -5.31 -0.88 13.37
N GLN A 160 -4.93 0.38 13.15
CA GLN A 160 -3.76 1.00 13.78
C GLN A 160 -3.88 0.99 15.31
N GLN A 161 -5.01 1.44 15.84
CA GLN A 161 -5.24 1.46 17.28
C GLN A 161 -5.27 0.07 17.90
N ARG A 162 -5.82 -0.93 17.21
CA ARG A 162 -5.82 -2.33 17.68
C ARG A 162 -4.40 -2.88 17.84
N LEU A 163 -3.52 -2.66 16.85
CA LEU A 163 -2.12 -3.09 16.92
C LEU A 163 -1.33 -2.35 18.02
N ILE A 164 -1.58 -1.04 18.18
CA ILE A 164 -0.97 -0.24 19.28
C ILE A 164 -1.42 -0.78 20.63
N ALA A 165 -2.74 -0.93 20.85
CA ALA A 165 -3.29 -1.39 22.11
C ALA A 165 -2.72 -2.76 22.50
N ARG A 166 -2.66 -3.68 21.53
CA ARG A 166 -2.09 -5.00 21.73
C ARG A 166 -0.59 -4.98 22.07
N SER A 167 0.16 -4.12 21.40
CA SER A 167 1.59 -3.98 21.69
C SER A 167 1.83 -3.36 23.07
N LEU A 168 0.97 -2.45 23.52
CA LEU A 168 1.02 -1.91 24.88
C LEU A 168 0.71 -2.99 25.92
N GLU A 169 -0.31 -3.82 25.68
CA GLU A 169 -0.65 -4.96 26.53
C GLU A 169 0.57 -5.85 26.76
N TYR A 170 1.20 -6.36 25.68
CA TYR A 170 2.40 -7.18 25.77
C TYR A 170 3.62 -6.45 26.35
N PHE A 171 3.76 -5.15 26.06
CA PHE A 171 4.86 -4.36 26.59
C PHE A 171 4.76 -4.20 28.12
N PHE A 172 3.54 -4.05 28.64
CA PHE A 172 3.27 -3.82 30.05
C PHE A 172 2.99 -5.08 30.86
N GLU A 173 2.71 -6.21 30.22
CA GLU A 173 2.46 -7.48 30.90
C GLU A 173 3.59 -7.83 31.88
N ALA A 174 3.28 -8.46 33.00
CA ALA A 174 4.27 -8.83 34.02
C ALA A 174 4.82 -10.25 33.78
N GLY A 175 6.05 -10.51 34.21
CA GLY A 175 6.68 -11.84 34.10
C GLY A 175 7.76 -11.94 33.02
N SER A 176 8.56 -13.01 33.08
CA SER A 176 9.67 -13.28 32.16
C SER A 176 9.29 -14.19 30.99
N GLU A 177 8.13 -14.84 31.05
CA GLU A 177 7.71 -15.88 30.10
C GLU A 177 7.43 -15.32 28.70
N LEU A 178 7.20 -14.01 28.57
CA LEU A 178 6.88 -13.33 27.31
C LEU A 178 7.98 -12.35 26.88
N TRP A 179 9.24 -12.62 27.20
CA TRP A 179 10.33 -11.67 26.92
C TRP A 179 10.50 -11.38 25.42
N SER A 180 10.45 -12.40 24.56
CA SER A 180 10.39 -12.33 23.09
C SER A 180 9.26 -11.44 22.60
N THR A 181 8.05 -11.72 23.09
CA THR A 181 6.83 -10.99 22.74
C THR A 181 6.93 -9.51 23.11
N ARG A 182 7.45 -9.25 24.32
CA ARG A 182 7.67 -7.90 24.83
C ARG A 182 8.73 -7.15 24.03
N GLU A 183 9.80 -7.82 23.60
CA GLU A 183 10.83 -7.23 22.74
C GLU A 183 10.25 -6.83 21.39
N GLY A 184 9.43 -7.70 20.79
CA GLY A 184 8.75 -7.42 19.53
C GLY A 184 7.81 -6.20 19.64
N SER A 185 7.04 -6.15 20.72
CA SER A 185 6.15 -5.03 21.03
C SER A 185 6.90 -3.73 21.27
N ALA A 186 8.02 -3.75 22.00
CA ALA A 186 8.86 -2.57 22.20
C ALA A 186 9.40 -2.02 20.87
N ARG A 187 9.86 -2.90 19.96
CA ARG A 187 10.32 -2.51 18.62
C ARG A 187 9.22 -1.86 17.81
N PHE A 188 8.02 -2.43 17.83
CA PHE A 188 6.87 -1.86 17.15
C PHE A 188 6.49 -0.48 17.71
N LEU A 189 6.36 -0.34 19.04
CA LEU A 189 6.00 0.92 19.70
C LEU A 189 7.00 2.05 19.41
N VAL A 190 8.30 1.72 19.31
CA VAL A 190 9.34 2.67 18.89
C VAL A 190 9.12 3.11 17.44
N GLU A 191 8.77 2.19 16.55
CA GLU A 191 8.57 2.49 15.12
C GLU A 191 7.32 3.35 14.89
N VAL A 192 6.25 3.13 15.67
CA VAL A 192 5.01 3.90 15.57
C VAL A 192 4.94 5.04 16.59
N HIS A 193 6.06 5.45 17.20
CA HIS A 193 6.07 6.42 18.30
C HIS A 193 5.35 7.74 17.96
N ASP A 194 5.47 8.23 16.73
CA ASP A 194 4.83 9.46 16.27
C ASP A 194 3.30 9.34 16.13
N ARG A 195 2.78 8.10 16.08
CA ARG A 195 1.34 7.77 16.01
C ARG A 195 0.71 7.55 17.38
N LEU A 196 1.53 7.39 18.43
CA LEU A 196 1.03 7.26 19.80
C LEU A 196 0.41 8.58 20.27
N ASN A 197 -0.75 8.49 20.91
CA ASN A 197 -1.38 9.65 21.54
C ASN A 197 -0.64 10.05 22.83
N ALA A 198 -0.96 11.22 23.37
CA ALA A 198 -0.28 11.76 24.56
C ALA A 198 -0.42 10.84 25.79
N HIS A 199 -1.57 10.20 25.96
CA HIS A 199 -1.81 9.28 27.07
C HIS A 199 -0.94 8.02 26.97
N GLN A 200 -0.90 7.39 25.79
CA GLN A 200 -0.06 6.22 25.51
C GLN A 200 1.43 6.54 25.72
N LYS A 201 1.89 7.72 25.28
CA LYS A 201 3.26 8.17 25.51
C LYS A 201 3.58 8.34 27.00
N ALA A 202 2.67 8.93 27.76
CA ALA A 202 2.82 9.08 29.21
C ALA A 202 2.88 7.72 29.91
N GLU A 203 1.98 6.79 29.56
CA GLU A 203 1.93 5.44 30.14
C GLU A 203 3.22 4.64 29.88
N ILE A 204 3.78 4.76 28.67
CA ILE A 204 5.11 4.20 28.36
C ILE A 204 6.16 4.83 29.28
N LEU A 205 6.25 6.16 29.34
CA LEU A 205 7.25 6.86 30.14
C LEU A 205 7.19 6.49 31.63
N ASP A 206 5.99 6.47 32.21
CA ASP A 206 5.75 6.06 33.59
C ASP A 206 6.21 4.61 33.82
N SER A 207 5.91 3.72 32.87
CA SER A 207 6.36 2.33 32.91
C SER A 207 7.87 2.18 32.80
N LEU A 208 8.55 2.97 31.97
CA LEU A 208 10.02 2.97 31.88
C LEU A 208 10.64 3.43 33.20
N HIS A 209 10.05 4.44 33.85
CA HIS A 209 10.53 4.93 35.14
C HIS A 209 10.35 3.89 36.25
N ALA A 210 9.18 3.25 36.32
CA ALA A 210 8.87 2.26 37.34
C ALA A 210 9.61 0.93 37.14
N ARG A 211 9.99 0.57 35.90
CA ARG A 211 10.53 -0.75 35.55
C ARG A 211 11.83 -0.62 34.74
N PRO A 212 13.02 -0.60 35.39
CA PRO A 212 14.31 -0.43 34.71
C PRO A 212 14.60 -1.45 33.61
N ALA A 213 14.09 -2.68 33.73
CA ALA A 213 14.21 -3.70 32.69
C ALA A 213 13.49 -3.29 31.39
N LEU A 214 12.31 -2.65 31.49
CA LEU A 214 11.58 -2.10 30.34
C LEU A 214 12.31 -0.91 29.74
N ALA A 215 12.87 -0.02 30.57
CA ALA A 215 13.70 1.09 30.10
C ALA A 215 14.90 0.61 29.26
N ARG A 216 15.56 -0.47 29.69
CA ARG A 216 16.65 -1.08 28.92
C ARG A 216 16.16 -1.68 27.61
N LEU A 217 15.04 -2.41 27.63
CA LEU A 217 14.48 -3.01 26.43
C LEU A 217 14.05 -1.95 25.40
N TYR A 218 13.34 -0.91 25.84
CA TYR A 218 12.89 0.18 24.99
C TYR A 218 14.07 0.96 24.41
N SER A 219 15.11 1.26 25.19
CA SER A 219 16.30 1.94 24.67
C SER A 219 17.08 1.10 23.65
N GLN A 220 17.14 -0.22 23.82
CA GLN A 220 17.69 -1.13 22.80
C GLN A 220 16.86 -1.11 21.52
N ALA A 221 15.53 -1.11 21.62
CA ALA A 221 14.63 -0.99 20.47
C ALA A 221 14.82 0.34 19.73
N VAL A 222 14.97 1.45 20.45
CA VAL A 222 15.31 2.77 19.89
C VAL A 222 16.63 2.73 19.12
N ALA A 223 17.69 2.18 19.73
CA ALA A 223 18.99 2.06 19.08
C ALA A 223 18.93 1.21 17.80
N ALA A 224 18.19 0.09 17.83
CA ALA A 224 17.99 -0.78 16.68
C ALA A 224 17.17 -0.13 15.55
N SER A 225 16.25 0.78 15.88
CA SER A 225 15.49 1.55 14.89
C SER A 225 16.38 2.53 14.12
N TYR A 226 17.26 3.26 14.82
CA TYR A 226 18.21 4.17 14.18
C TYR A 226 19.18 3.46 13.22
N GLN A 227 19.67 2.26 13.57
CA GLN A 227 20.54 1.47 12.70
C GLN A 227 19.81 0.94 11.44
N ARG A 228 18.50 0.70 11.54
CA ARG A 228 17.67 0.33 10.37
C ARG A 228 17.46 1.52 9.44
N GLY A 229 17.24 2.72 9.97
CA GLY A 229 17.10 3.95 9.18
C GLY A 229 18.34 4.27 8.32
N THR A 230 19.54 3.90 8.77
CA THR A 230 20.79 4.10 8.00
C THR A 230 21.03 3.04 6.93
N THR A 231 20.38 1.88 7.03
CA THR A 231 20.54 0.77 6.07
C THR A 231 19.40 0.79 5.04
N SER A 232 19.26 1.92 4.34
CA SER A 232 18.39 1.99 3.17
C SER A 232 18.94 1.04 2.11
N ILE A 233 18.36 -0.15 1.99
CA ILE A 233 18.58 -1.04 0.84
C ILE A 233 18.06 -0.26 -0.36
N ARG A 234 18.96 0.46 -1.02
CA ARG A 234 18.72 1.14 -2.28
C ARG A 234 18.19 0.09 -3.25
N SER A 235 16.87 0.07 -3.46
CA SER A 235 16.26 -0.76 -4.48
C SER A 235 16.94 -0.45 -5.80
N LYS A 236 17.61 -1.44 -6.39
CA LYS A 236 18.30 -1.30 -7.68
C LYS A 236 17.34 -0.90 -8.82
N LEU A 237 16.02 -0.96 -8.62
CA LEU A 237 15.03 -0.44 -9.57
C LEU A 237 14.95 1.10 -9.61
N GLY A 238 15.55 1.80 -8.64
CA GLY A 238 15.54 3.27 -8.56
C GLY A 238 16.53 3.98 -9.50
N ALA A 239 17.52 3.27 -10.05
CA ALA A 239 18.55 3.86 -10.91
C ALA A 239 18.31 3.66 -12.41
N ASP A 240 17.36 2.80 -12.80
CA ASP A 240 17.05 2.55 -14.19
C ASP A 240 16.00 3.54 -14.71
N ASN A 241 16.31 4.21 -15.83
CA ASN A 241 15.40 5.01 -16.67
C ASN A 241 14.27 4.17 -17.31
N ALA A 242 13.97 2.99 -16.75
CA ALA A 242 12.91 2.12 -17.21
C ALA A 242 11.55 2.81 -17.06
N THR A 243 10.74 2.74 -18.10
CA THR A 243 9.35 3.24 -18.05
C THR A 243 8.56 2.56 -16.93
N THR A 244 7.59 3.27 -16.36
CA THR A 244 6.67 2.71 -15.37
C THR A 244 6.05 1.38 -15.85
N LYS A 245 5.68 1.29 -17.14
CA LYS A 245 5.16 0.05 -17.74
C LYS A 245 6.12 -1.13 -17.57
N ALA A 246 7.41 -0.92 -17.87
CA ALA A 246 8.44 -1.95 -17.73
C ALA A 246 8.65 -2.37 -16.26
N LYS A 247 8.50 -1.44 -15.31
CA LYS A 247 8.56 -1.75 -13.87
C LYS A 247 7.38 -2.61 -13.43
N ILE A 248 6.16 -2.30 -13.91
CA ILE A 248 4.98 -3.15 -13.70
C ILE A 248 5.17 -4.54 -14.33
N ASP A 249 5.74 -4.62 -15.53
CA ASP A 249 6.07 -5.90 -16.19
C ASP A 249 7.08 -6.72 -15.37
N HIS A 250 8.10 -6.06 -14.81
CA HIS A 250 9.07 -6.71 -13.92
C HIS A 250 8.41 -7.24 -12.64
N LEU A 251 7.55 -6.45 -11.99
CA LEU A 251 6.78 -6.90 -10.82
C LEU A 251 5.88 -8.09 -11.16
N ALA A 252 5.24 -8.09 -12.34
CA ALA A 252 4.41 -9.20 -12.79
C ALA A 252 5.20 -10.51 -12.90
N LYS A 253 6.46 -10.47 -13.36
CA LYS A 253 7.33 -11.66 -13.41
C LYS A 253 7.65 -12.23 -12.04
N LYS A 254 7.69 -11.39 -10.99
CA LYS A 254 7.97 -11.82 -9.61
C LYS A 254 6.77 -12.50 -8.95
N VAL A 255 5.56 -12.11 -9.32
CA VAL A 255 4.31 -12.73 -8.83
C VAL A 255 4.07 -14.10 -9.49
N ALA A 256 4.61 -14.32 -10.69
CA ALA A 256 4.43 -15.56 -11.44
C ALA A 256 4.88 -16.80 -10.64
N PRO A 257 4.35 -18.01 -10.95
CA PRO A 257 4.82 -19.25 -10.36
C PRO A 257 6.34 -19.39 -10.53
N THR A 258 7.01 -19.74 -9.44
CA THR A 258 8.46 -19.82 -9.35
C THR A 258 8.85 -21.11 -8.63
N PRO A 259 9.97 -21.76 -9.00
CA PRO A 259 10.47 -22.95 -8.31
C PRO A 259 11.12 -22.63 -6.95
N LEU A 260 11.15 -21.36 -6.53
CA LEU A 260 11.70 -20.96 -5.24
C LEU A 260 10.91 -21.56 -4.07
N SER A 261 11.63 -21.88 -2.99
CA SER A 261 10.98 -22.23 -1.72
C SER A 261 10.12 -21.06 -1.20
N PRO A 262 9.06 -21.34 -0.41
CA PRO A 262 8.26 -20.31 0.24
C PRO A 262 9.10 -19.23 0.94
N ARG A 263 10.11 -19.61 1.72
CA ARG A 263 11.02 -18.66 2.39
C ARG A 263 11.74 -17.74 1.41
N CYS A 264 12.36 -18.32 0.38
CA CYS A 264 13.07 -17.55 -0.65
C CYS A 264 12.12 -16.59 -1.36
N ARG A 265 10.90 -17.04 -1.65
CA ARG A 265 9.86 -16.22 -2.28
C ARG A 265 9.44 -15.04 -1.38
N MET A 266 9.24 -15.26 -0.08
CA MET A 266 8.90 -14.15 0.84
C MET A 266 10.04 -13.14 0.97
N ASN A 267 11.29 -13.59 0.97
CA ASN A 267 12.45 -12.69 0.96
C ASN A 267 12.55 -11.88 -0.35
N GLU A 268 12.26 -12.50 -1.49
CA GLU A 268 12.19 -11.82 -2.77
C GLU A 268 11.06 -10.77 -2.78
N PHE A 269 9.92 -11.12 -2.19
CA PHE A 269 8.78 -10.21 -2.07
C PHE A 269 9.14 -9.03 -1.16
N ARG A 270 9.65 -9.29 0.04
CA ARG A 270 10.07 -8.22 0.95
C ARG A 270 11.07 -7.25 0.29
N SER A 271 12.07 -7.77 -0.44
CA SER A 271 13.10 -6.93 -1.08
C SER A 271 12.60 -6.15 -2.30
N THR A 272 11.66 -6.72 -3.06
CA THR A 272 11.15 -6.09 -4.29
C THR A 272 9.93 -5.22 -4.03
N GLY A 273 9.17 -5.49 -2.97
CA GLY A 273 7.86 -4.92 -2.70
C GLY A 273 7.86 -3.40 -2.54
N SER A 274 8.92 -2.79 -2.00
CA SER A 274 9.04 -1.32 -1.94
C SER A 274 8.93 -0.65 -3.32
N SER A 275 9.24 -1.38 -4.40
CA SER A 275 9.08 -0.90 -5.77
C SER A 275 7.61 -0.70 -6.18
N ILE A 276 6.64 -1.37 -5.54
CA ILE A 276 5.20 -1.20 -5.83
C ILE A 276 4.79 0.25 -5.55
N HIS A 277 5.16 0.74 -4.37
CA HIS A 277 4.82 2.09 -3.92
C HIS A 277 5.57 3.16 -4.74
N GLU A 278 6.84 2.91 -5.08
CA GLU A 278 7.62 3.80 -5.93
C GLU A 278 7.10 3.88 -7.37
N VAL A 279 6.64 2.76 -7.94
CA VAL A 279 6.00 2.74 -9.26
C VAL A 279 4.74 3.61 -9.26
N TYR A 280 3.92 3.53 -8.21
CA TYR A 280 2.73 4.37 -8.12
C TYR A 280 3.05 5.87 -7.95
N LYS A 281 4.03 6.20 -7.09
CA LYS A 281 4.53 7.59 -6.99
C LYS A 281 5.03 8.11 -8.33
N GLN A 282 5.77 7.30 -9.09
CA GLN A 282 6.26 7.66 -10.43
C GLN A 282 5.11 7.85 -11.42
N MET A 283 4.12 6.95 -11.45
CA MET A 283 2.92 7.11 -12.28
C MET A 283 2.22 8.43 -12.03
N ARG A 284 2.05 8.80 -10.76
CA ARG A 284 1.43 10.07 -10.37
C ARG A 284 2.27 11.24 -10.82
N ALA A 285 3.59 11.20 -10.58
CA ALA A 285 4.50 12.27 -10.99
C ALA A 285 4.50 12.45 -12.51
N GLU A 286 4.53 11.36 -13.28
CA GLU A 286 4.41 11.36 -14.74
C GLU A 286 3.09 12.01 -15.19
N LEU A 287 1.96 11.63 -14.59
CA LEU A 287 0.67 12.24 -14.89
C LEU A 287 0.64 13.74 -14.56
N MET A 288 1.18 14.14 -13.40
CA MET A 288 1.17 15.52 -12.94
C MET A 288 2.10 16.45 -13.73
N ASN A 289 3.32 16.00 -14.05
CA ASN A 289 4.34 16.82 -14.73
C ASN A 289 4.04 17.10 -16.21
N THR A 290 3.13 16.35 -16.82
CA THR A 290 2.86 16.48 -18.25
C THR A 290 2.16 17.77 -18.67
N SER A 291 1.49 18.48 -17.75
CA SER A 291 0.90 19.80 -18.06
C SER A 291 1.99 20.86 -18.27
N ARG A 292 3.09 20.80 -17.50
CA ARG A 292 4.20 21.78 -17.59
C ARG A 292 4.98 21.71 -18.89
N SER A 293 4.99 20.55 -19.57
CA SER A 293 5.70 20.41 -20.84
C SER A 293 5.00 21.13 -21.99
N ARG A 294 3.66 21.20 -22.00
CA ARG A 294 2.92 21.93 -23.05
C ARG A 294 3.08 23.43 -22.92
N ASP A 295 3.05 23.97 -21.70
CA ASP A 295 3.25 25.41 -21.47
C ASP A 295 4.66 25.87 -21.87
N ARG A 296 5.69 25.06 -21.61
CA ARG A 296 7.06 25.35 -22.07
C ARG A 296 7.21 25.24 -23.59
N SER A 297 6.57 24.28 -24.24
CA SER A 297 6.60 24.16 -25.71
C SER A 297 5.85 25.30 -26.41
N LEU A 298 4.76 25.80 -25.81
CA LEU A 298 4.01 26.95 -26.32
C LEU A 298 4.79 28.26 -26.13
N GLN A 299 5.49 28.44 -25.00
CA GLN A 299 6.38 29.59 -24.79
C GLN A 299 7.62 29.56 -25.69
N ALA A 300 8.20 28.38 -25.94
CA ALA A 300 9.36 28.24 -26.84
C ALA A 300 8.99 28.44 -28.31
N ASN A 301 7.80 28.03 -28.75
CA ASN A 301 7.34 28.25 -30.12
C ASN A 301 6.79 29.67 -30.36
N GLY A 302 6.29 30.35 -29.32
CA GLY A 302 5.88 31.76 -29.40
C GLY A 302 7.06 32.73 -29.50
N ALA A 303 8.25 32.34 -29.04
CA ALA A 303 9.47 33.15 -29.11
C ALA A 303 10.20 33.06 -30.46
N ASN A 304 9.88 32.07 -31.30
CA ASN A 304 10.52 31.85 -32.62
C ASN A 304 9.67 32.34 -33.81
N SER A 305 8.63 33.15 -33.58
CA SER A 305 7.73 33.67 -34.63
C SER A 305 7.82 35.20 -34.82
N LEU A 306 8.90 35.83 -34.34
CA LEU A 306 9.12 37.28 -34.41
C LEU A 306 10.50 37.66 -34.97
N ASP A 307 11.08 36.83 -35.84
CA ASP A 307 12.19 37.21 -36.72
C ASP A 307 11.88 36.86 -38.18
#